data_AF-A0A9W8LAE7-F1
#
_entry.id   AF-A0A9W8LAE7-F1
#
_cell.length_a   1.000
_cell.length_b   1.000
_cell.length_c   1.000
_cell.angle_alpha   90.00
_cell.angle_beta   90.00
_cell.angle_gamma   90.00
#
_symmetry.space_group_name_H-M   'P 1'
#
loop_
_entity.id
_entity.type
_entity.pdbx_description
1 polymer ?
#
loop_
_entity_poly.entity_id
_entity_poly.type
_entity_poly.pdbx_seq_one_letter_code
_entity_poly.pdbx_strand_id
1 'polypeptide(L)'
;MGTLGERRMRQMSSDIRSKSDWLETIHDADTCASWAAETEAKELMGAEFGYVLDELVYYASLHLPGSDIRLSAADGVWFSDMLIDTDTTSELRDYATILESISDRQKDSCPNDRSRTLNLIDPSLFPLIYSRSKLCRQTSTSPQAALKIEDVGSFLGLLKDGAGA
;
A
#
# COMPACT_ATOMS: atom_id res chain seq x y z
N MET A 1 -1.30 -15.02 -17.77
CA MET A 1 -0.40 -14.76 -18.92
C MET A 1 -1.18 -13.94 -19.92
N GLY A 2 -0.81 -12.67 -20.16
CA GLY A 2 -1.50 -11.76 -21.09
C GLY A 2 -0.79 -11.67 -22.44
N THR A 3 -1.46 -11.08 -23.43
CA THR A 3 -0.88 -10.85 -24.77
C THR A 3 0.29 -9.85 -24.72
N LEU A 4 1.03 -9.69 -25.82
CA LEU A 4 2.11 -8.68 -25.87
C LEU A 4 1.54 -7.25 -25.76
N GLY A 5 0.46 -6.95 -26.48
CA GLY A 5 -0.23 -5.66 -26.42
C GLY A 5 -0.72 -5.34 -25.01
N GLU A 6 -1.38 -6.28 -24.34
CA GLU A 6 -1.81 -6.12 -22.93
C GLU A 6 -0.66 -5.79 -21.99
N ARG A 7 0.50 -6.45 -22.15
CA ARG A 7 1.67 -6.19 -21.31
C ARG A 7 2.24 -4.80 -21.55
N ARG A 8 2.28 -4.34 -22.81
CA ARG A 8 2.73 -2.99 -23.15
C ARG A 8 1.77 -1.93 -22.61
N MET A 9 0.46 -2.15 -22.72
CA MET A 9 -0.56 -1.27 -22.15
C MET A 9 -0.45 -1.17 -20.62
N ARG A 10 -0.34 -2.30 -19.92
CA ARG A 10 -0.12 -2.33 -18.46
C ARG A 10 1.17 -1.62 -18.05
N GLN A 11 2.26 -1.86 -18.78
CA GLN A 11 3.53 -1.20 -18.50
C GLN A 11 3.41 0.32 -18.66
N MET A 12 2.75 0.80 -19.72
CA MET A 12 2.54 2.23 -19.94
C MET A 12 1.68 2.85 -18.81
N SER A 13 0.57 2.20 -18.46
CA SER A 13 -0.29 2.61 -17.34
C SER A 13 0.50 2.69 -16.02
N SER A 14 1.32 1.68 -15.73
CA SER A 14 2.22 1.65 -14.57
C SER A 14 3.26 2.77 -14.60
N ASP A 15 3.90 3.02 -15.76
CA ASP A 15 4.92 4.06 -15.91
C ASP A 15 4.33 5.46 -15.67
N ILE A 16 3.11 5.71 -16.16
CA ILE A 16 2.41 6.98 -15.93
C ILE A 16 2.02 7.12 -14.45
N ARG A 17 1.40 6.08 -13.85
CA ARG A 17 1.00 6.09 -12.43
C ARG A 17 2.17 6.18 -11.45
N SER A 18 3.40 5.91 -11.90
CA SER A 18 4.62 6.08 -11.10
C SER A 18 5.04 7.55 -10.96
N LYS A 19 4.56 8.45 -11.82
CA LYS A 19 4.86 9.89 -11.75
C LYS A 19 4.02 10.51 -10.62
N SER A 20 4.57 11.40 -9.80
CA SER A 20 3.84 11.93 -8.63
C SER A 20 2.66 12.84 -8.98
N ASP A 21 2.69 13.47 -10.14
CA ASP A 21 1.78 14.51 -10.65
C ASP A 21 0.81 13.98 -11.72
N TRP A 22 0.78 12.66 -11.96
CA TRP A 22 -0.01 12.07 -13.05
C TRP A 22 -1.51 12.36 -12.94
N LEU A 23 -2.05 12.43 -11.71
CA LEU A 23 -3.46 12.72 -11.44
C LEU A 23 -3.86 14.14 -11.87
N GLU A 24 -2.94 15.09 -11.75
CA GLU A 24 -3.19 16.49 -12.13
C GLU A 24 -2.99 16.68 -13.64
N THR A 25 -2.00 15.97 -14.20
CA THR A 25 -1.56 16.13 -15.58
C THR A 25 -2.33 15.27 -16.59
N ILE A 26 -3.11 14.27 -16.16
CA ILE A 26 -3.95 13.43 -17.03
C ILE A 26 -5.00 14.25 -17.81
N HIS A 27 -5.37 15.43 -17.30
CA HIS A 27 -6.31 16.34 -17.97
C HIS A 27 -5.63 17.36 -18.88
N ASP A 28 -4.30 17.43 -18.87
CA ASP A 28 -3.53 18.32 -19.74
C ASP A 28 -3.26 17.67 -21.10
N ALA A 29 -3.69 18.36 -22.16
CA ALA A 29 -3.57 17.86 -23.53
C ALA A 29 -2.11 17.79 -23.99
N ASP A 30 -1.26 18.73 -23.56
CA ASP A 30 0.14 18.77 -23.94
C ASP A 30 0.93 17.63 -23.28
N THR A 31 0.66 17.36 -22.01
CA THR A 31 1.23 16.21 -21.30
C THR A 31 0.77 14.88 -21.91
N CYS A 32 -0.52 14.74 -22.23
CA CYS A 32 -1.03 13.56 -22.93
C CYS A 32 -0.38 13.37 -24.31
N ALA A 33 -0.12 14.46 -25.05
CA ALA A 33 0.57 14.40 -26.34
C ALA A 33 2.05 13.96 -26.18
N SER A 34 2.73 14.40 -25.12
CA SER A 34 4.07 13.91 -24.80
C SER A 34 4.08 12.40 -24.50
N TRP A 35 3.09 11.91 -23.74
CA TRP A 35 2.97 10.47 -23.48
C TRP A 35 2.62 9.68 -24.74
N ALA A 36 1.83 10.25 -25.65
CA ALA A 36 1.56 9.65 -26.96
C ALA A 36 2.85 9.45 -27.77
N ALA A 37 3.75 10.44 -27.79
CA ALA A 37 5.05 10.33 -28.43
C ALA A 37 5.94 9.24 -27.78
N GLU A 38 5.88 9.09 -26.45
CA GLU A 38 6.55 7.98 -25.75
C GLU A 38 5.98 6.60 -26.14
N THR A 39 4.71 6.52 -26.55
CA THR A 39 4.09 5.25 -26.96
C THR A 39 4.47 4.80 -28.36
N GLU A 40 4.71 5.72 -29.29
CA GLU A 40 5.24 5.39 -30.62
C GLU A 40 6.61 4.69 -30.49
N ALA A 41 7.44 5.13 -29.54
CA ALA A 41 8.71 4.48 -29.21
C ALA A 41 8.54 3.08 -28.59
N LYS A 42 7.38 2.75 -28.01
CA LYS A 42 7.06 1.46 -27.36
C LYS A 42 6.29 0.50 -28.28
N GLU A 43 6.13 0.83 -29.57
CA GLU A 43 5.37 0.03 -30.55
C GLU A 43 3.93 -0.27 -30.11
N LEU A 44 3.26 0.72 -29.52
CA LEU A 44 1.83 0.68 -29.22
C LEU A 44 1.03 1.31 -30.37
N MET A 45 -0.11 0.71 -30.72
CA MET A 45 -1.05 1.27 -31.68
C MET A 45 -1.87 2.40 -31.03
N GLY A 46 -2.34 3.37 -31.82
CA GLY A 46 -3.12 4.50 -31.31
C GLY A 46 -4.39 4.09 -30.53
N ALA A 47 -5.04 2.99 -30.91
CA ALA A 47 -6.19 2.46 -30.17
C ALA A 47 -5.80 1.87 -28.80
N GLU A 48 -4.62 1.26 -28.68
CA GLU A 48 -4.09 0.75 -27.41
C GLU A 48 -3.72 1.91 -26.48
N PHE A 49 -3.14 2.97 -27.03
CA PHE A 49 -2.88 4.20 -26.26
C PHE A 49 -4.17 4.87 -25.78
N GLY A 50 -5.17 4.99 -26.67
CA GLY A 50 -6.48 5.54 -26.30
C GLY A 50 -7.13 4.76 -25.15
N TYR A 51 -7.04 3.42 -25.19
CA TYR A 51 -7.50 2.57 -24.09
C TYR A 51 -6.78 2.85 -22.77
N VAL A 52 -5.45 3.02 -22.80
CA VAL A 52 -4.66 3.35 -21.61
C VAL A 52 -5.05 4.71 -21.05
N LEU A 53 -5.29 5.72 -21.90
CA LEU A 53 -5.77 7.02 -21.44
C LEU A 53 -7.16 6.95 -20.81
N ASP A 54 -8.10 6.24 -21.42
CA ASP A 54 -9.44 6.04 -20.86
C ASP A 54 -9.39 5.34 -19.49
N GLU A 55 -8.51 4.33 -19.35
CA GLU A 55 -8.24 3.67 -18.07
C GLU A 55 -7.71 4.65 -17.02
N LEU A 56 -6.73 5.49 -17.37
CA LEU A 56 -6.15 6.45 -16.46
C LEU A 56 -7.14 7.54 -16.04
N VAL A 57 -8.00 8.00 -16.96
CA VAL A 57 -9.11 8.91 -16.65
C VAL A 57 -10.09 8.26 -15.69
N TYR A 58 -10.42 6.99 -15.89
CA TYR A 58 -11.23 6.24 -14.94
C TYR A 58 -10.56 6.15 -13.57
N TYR A 59 -9.26 5.82 -13.48
CA TYR A 59 -8.55 5.79 -12.20
C TYR A 59 -8.48 7.16 -11.53
N ALA A 60 -8.29 8.24 -12.28
CA ALA A 60 -8.34 9.59 -11.75
C ALA A 60 -9.72 9.92 -11.16
N SER A 61 -10.80 9.42 -11.77
CA SER A 61 -12.16 9.59 -11.26
C SER A 61 -12.44 8.87 -9.93
N LEU A 62 -11.63 7.86 -9.58
CA LEU A 62 -11.72 7.16 -8.29
C LEU A 62 -11.02 7.91 -7.15
N HIS A 63 -10.27 8.97 -7.45
CA HIS A 63 -9.59 9.76 -6.45
C HIS A 63 -10.62 10.47 -5.54
N LEU A 64 -10.43 10.34 -4.22
CA LEU A 64 -11.26 10.99 -3.22
C LEU A 64 -10.69 12.38 -2.90
N PRO A 65 -11.41 13.48 -3.19
CA PRO A 65 -10.92 14.83 -2.92
C PRO A 65 -10.53 15.01 -1.45
N GLY A 66 -9.31 15.51 -1.21
CA GLY A 66 -8.78 15.74 0.15
C GLY A 66 -8.17 14.52 0.82
N SER A 67 -8.13 13.37 0.14
CA SER A 67 -7.41 12.17 0.60
C SER A 67 -6.04 12.06 -0.09
N ASP A 68 -5.04 11.57 0.63
CA ASP A 68 -3.74 11.18 0.05
C ASP A 68 -3.76 9.73 -0.48
N ILE A 69 -4.88 9.02 -0.36
CA ILE A 69 -5.04 7.68 -0.93
C ILE A 69 -4.94 7.76 -2.45
N ARG A 70 -3.91 7.11 -2.98
CA ARG A 70 -3.55 7.11 -4.40
C ARG A 70 -3.43 5.67 -4.91
N LEU A 71 -3.74 5.50 -6.19
CA LEU A 71 -3.48 4.24 -6.89
C LEU A 71 -1.98 4.12 -7.13
N SER A 72 -1.41 2.96 -6.78
CA SER A 72 0.00 2.65 -7.05
C SER A 72 0.23 2.40 -8.53
N ALA A 73 1.50 2.35 -8.93
CA ALA A 73 1.92 1.80 -10.21
C ALA A 73 1.62 0.29 -10.31
N ALA A 74 1.62 -0.43 -9.19
CA ALA A 74 1.22 -1.82 -9.13
C ALA A 74 -0.31 -1.96 -9.24
N ASP A 75 -0.77 -2.80 -10.17
CA ASP A 75 -2.19 -3.03 -10.43
C ASP A 75 -2.95 -3.49 -9.17
N GLY A 76 -4.08 -2.84 -8.89
CA GLY A 76 -4.94 -3.17 -7.75
C GLY A 76 -4.39 -2.76 -6.38
N VAL A 77 -3.23 -2.09 -6.33
CA VAL A 77 -2.61 -1.64 -5.08
C VAL A 77 -2.90 -0.16 -4.88
N TRP A 78 -3.40 0.17 -3.69
CA TRP A 78 -3.62 1.54 -3.23
C TRP A 78 -2.66 1.83 -2.09
N PHE A 79 -2.20 3.07 -2.00
CA PHE A 79 -1.27 3.49 -0.94
C PHE A 79 -1.59 4.91 -0.49
N SER A 80 -1.11 5.25 0.70
CA SER A 80 -1.11 6.62 1.24
C SER A 80 0.04 6.74 2.22
N ASP A 81 0.73 7.87 2.17
CA ASP A 81 1.81 8.24 3.07
C ASP A 81 1.27 8.94 4.34
N MET A 82 0.01 9.40 4.30
CA MET A 82 -0.62 10.21 5.35
C MET A 82 -1.77 9.48 6.09
N LEU A 83 -2.01 8.20 5.80
CA LEU A 83 -3.12 7.46 6.42
C LEU A 83 -2.91 7.20 7.92
N ILE A 84 -1.65 7.11 8.34
CA ILE A 84 -1.24 6.92 9.73
C ILE A 84 -0.77 8.26 10.28
N ASP A 85 -1.35 8.71 11.39
CA ASP A 85 -0.97 9.97 12.01
C ASP A 85 0.46 9.92 12.60
N THR A 86 1.02 11.10 12.87
CA THR A 86 2.40 11.22 13.35
C THR A 86 2.61 10.62 14.72
N ASP A 87 1.60 10.67 15.59
CA ASP A 87 1.70 10.18 16.97
C ASP A 87 1.73 8.65 16.95
N THR A 88 0.80 8.02 16.22
CA THR A 88 0.80 6.57 15.97
C THR A 88 2.09 6.11 15.30
N THR A 89 2.58 6.85 14.30
CA THR A 89 3.85 6.52 13.62
C THR A 89 5.04 6.60 14.58
N SER A 90 5.07 7.60 15.46
CA SER A 90 6.11 7.74 16.48
C SER A 90 6.05 6.60 17.49
N GLU A 91 4.85 6.28 17.96
CA GLU A 91 4.63 5.19 18.89
C GLU A 91 5.09 3.84 18.30
N LEU A 92 4.70 3.52 17.06
CA LEU A 92 5.16 2.32 16.35
C LEU A 92 6.70 2.25 16.24
N ARG A 93 7.36 3.39 16.00
CA ARG A 93 8.82 3.46 15.96
C ARG A 93 9.46 3.17 17.32
N ASP A 94 8.85 3.63 18.41
CA ASP A 94 9.32 3.34 19.77
C ASP A 94 9.20 1.85 20.09
N TYR A 95 8.08 1.21 19.71
CA TYR A 95 7.91 -0.25 19.80
C TYR A 95 8.96 -1.01 18.97
N ALA A 96 9.15 -0.61 17.71
CA ALA A 96 10.13 -1.23 16.83
C ALA A 96 11.55 -1.13 17.40
N THR A 97 11.93 0.03 17.96
CA THR A 97 13.24 0.24 18.58
C THR A 97 13.51 -0.75 19.71
N ILE A 98 12.50 -1.09 20.53
CA ILE A 98 12.67 -2.09 21.59
C ILE A 98 12.97 -3.46 20.99
N LEU A 99 12.21 -3.87 19.98
CA LEU A 99 12.37 -5.16 19.32
C LEU A 99 13.70 -5.24 18.54
N GLU A 100 14.20 -4.14 18.02
CA GLU A 100 15.51 -4.06 17.36
C GLU A 100 16.68 -4.11 18.35
N SER A 101 16.48 -3.62 19.57
CA SER A 101 17.50 -3.53 20.63
C SER A 101 17.78 -4.85 21.37
N ILE A 102 17.08 -5.92 21.05
CA ILE A 102 17.32 -7.25 21.64
C ILE A 102 18.67 -7.83 21.20
N SER A 103 19.16 -8.83 21.94
CA SER A 103 20.42 -9.50 21.58
C SER A 103 20.33 -10.18 20.21
N ASP A 104 21.43 -10.20 19.44
CA ASP A 104 21.44 -10.79 18.10
C ASP A 104 21.04 -12.27 18.07
N ARG A 105 21.22 -12.99 19.18
CA ARG A 105 20.81 -14.40 19.32
C ARG A 105 19.28 -14.57 19.36
N GLN A 106 18.54 -13.53 19.74
CA GLN A 106 17.08 -13.53 19.84
C GLN A 106 16.41 -12.89 18.63
N LYS A 107 17.19 -12.26 17.74
CA LYS A 107 16.67 -11.66 16.52
C LYS A 107 16.21 -12.74 15.57
N ASP A 108 14.96 -12.65 15.13
CA ASP A 108 14.42 -13.49 14.07
C ASP A 108 14.89 -12.95 12.71
N SER A 109 16.16 -13.19 12.43
CA SER A 109 16.79 -12.89 11.15
C SER A 109 16.79 -14.16 10.31
N CYS A 110 16.19 -14.10 9.12
CA CYS A 110 16.19 -15.23 8.19
C CYS A 110 17.64 -15.69 7.91
N PRO A 111 18.01 -16.96 8.17
CA PRO A 111 19.40 -17.43 8.07
C PRO A 111 20.00 -17.35 6.66
N ASN A 112 19.17 -17.23 5.62
CA ASN A 112 19.56 -17.41 4.23
C ASN A 112 19.48 -16.13 3.38
N ASP A 113 19.16 -14.98 3.98
CA ASP A 113 19.10 -13.71 3.28
C ASP A 113 20.41 -12.93 3.50
N ARG A 114 21.08 -12.57 2.39
CA ARG A 114 22.28 -11.71 2.42
C ARG A 114 21.92 -10.24 2.70
N SER A 115 20.63 -9.91 2.67
CA SER A 115 20.07 -8.68 3.19
C SER A 115 19.49 -8.94 4.59
N ARG A 116 20.02 -8.20 5.55
CA ARG A 116 19.86 -8.39 7.00
C ARG A 116 18.48 -7.89 7.46
N THR A 117 17.41 -8.44 6.92
CA THR A 117 16.04 -8.03 7.24
C THR A 117 15.60 -8.70 8.54
N LEU A 118 15.31 -7.88 9.57
CA LEU A 118 14.77 -8.34 10.84
C LEU A 118 13.24 -8.41 10.73
N ASN A 119 12.67 -9.59 10.97
CA ASN A 119 11.22 -9.73 11.06
C ASN A 119 10.77 -9.25 12.45
N LEU A 120 10.22 -8.03 12.54
CA LEU A 120 9.61 -7.54 13.78
C LEU A 120 8.25 -8.18 14.04
N ILE A 121 7.48 -8.37 12.97
CA ILE A 121 6.18 -9.04 12.96
C ILE A 121 6.13 -9.89 11.69
N ASP A 122 5.89 -11.19 11.82
CA ASP A 122 5.62 -12.06 10.66
C ASP A 122 4.12 -12.04 10.36
N PRO A 123 3.69 -11.41 9.24
CA PRO A 123 2.27 -11.34 8.87
C PRO A 123 1.66 -12.71 8.54
N SER A 124 2.47 -13.75 8.28
CA SER A 124 1.99 -15.12 8.13
C SER A 124 1.61 -15.77 9.46
N LEU A 125 2.26 -15.37 10.56
CA LEU A 125 1.99 -15.86 11.91
C LEU A 125 0.85 -15.08 12.59
N PHE A 126 0.73 -13.79 12.29
CA PHE A 126 -0.27 -12.91 12.90
C PHE A 126 -1.17 -12.18 11.87
N PRO A 127 -1.85 -12.90 10.96
CA PRO A 127 -2.74 -12.27 10.00
C PRO A 127 -3.98 -11.68 10.68
N LEU A 128 -4.33 -10.44 10.32
CA LEU A 128 -5.63 -9.87 10.66
C LEU A 128 -6.69 -10.46 9.74
N ILE A 129 -7.56 -11.30 10.30
CA ILE A 129 -8.71 -11.86 9.61
C ILE A 129 -9.97 -11.24 10.20
N TYR A 130 -10.67 -10.44 9.40
CA TYR A 130 -11.91 -9.80 9.82
C TYR A 130 -12.90 -10.84 10.37
N SER A 131 -13.54 -10.47 11.48
CA SER A 131 -14.51 -11.30 12.21
C SER A 131 -13.94 -12.59 12.83
N ARG A 132 -12.62 -12.79 12.81
CA ARG A 132 -11.96 -13.96 13.43
C ARG A 132 -10.84 -13.58 14.38
N SER A 133 -9.96 -12.67 13.98
CA SER A 133 -8.86 -12.21 14.83
C SER A 133 -9.41 -11.43 16.02
N LYS A 134 -8.93 -11.76 17.23
CA LYS A 134 -9.27 -11.04 18.46
C LYS A 134 -8.37 -9.82 18.57
N LEU A 135 -8.96 -8.67 18.87
CA LEU A 135 -8.22 -7.45 19.18
C LEU A 135 -7.98 -7.39 20.69
N CYS A 136 -6.72 -7.24 21.09
CA CYS A 136 -6.42 -6.92 22.47
C CYS A 136 -6.82 -5.45 22.73
N ARG A 137 -7.76 -5.23 23.65
CA ARG A 137 -8.19 -3.87 24.04
C ARG A 137 -7.28 -3.22 25.08
N GLN A 138 -6.29 -3.95 25.59
CA GLN A 138 -5.29 -3.38 26.47
C GLN A 138 -4.34 -2.53 25.61
N THR A 139 -4.60 -1.24 25.57
CA THR A 139 -3.61 -0.26 25.11
C THR A 139 -2.54 -0.21 26.17
N SER A 140 -1.37 -0.80 25.89
CA SER A 140 -0.19 -0.63 26.72
C SER A 140 0.11 0.85 26.88
N THR A 141 0.24 1.31 28.12
CA THR A 141 0.55 2.72 28.41
C THR A 141 1.96 3.11 27.98
N SER A 142 2.80 2.12 27.67
CA SER A 142 4.14 2.32 27.11
C SER A 142 4.63 1.08 26.35
N PRO A 143 5.63 1.25 25.47
CA PRO A 143 6.19 0.14 24.72
C PRO A 143 6.77 -1.01 25.55
N GLN A 144 7.41 -0.73 26.69
CA GLN A 144 7.89 -1.75 27.62
C GLN A 144 6.76 -2.45 28.40
N ALA A 145 5.60 -1.81 28.59
CA ALA A 145 4.46 -2.42 29.26
C ALA A 145 3.77 -3.46 28.37
N ALA A 146 3.80 -3.27 27.04
CA ALA A 146 3.20 -4.20 26.08
C ALA A 146 3.83 -5.60 26.08
N LEU A 147 5.14 -5.68 26.33
CA LEU A 147 5.87 -6.95 26.43
C LEU A 147 5.43 -7.81 27.63
N LYS A 148 4.63 -7.25 28.55
CA LYS A 148 4.09 -7.93 29.74
C LYS A 148 2.60 -8.24 29.61
N ILE A 149 1.99 -8.06 28.44
CA ILE A 149 0.58 -8.38 28.23
C ILE A 149 0.44 -9.91 28.22
N GLU A 150 0.00 -10.48 29.33
CA GLU A 150 -0.18 -11.93 29.52
C GLU A 150 -1.56 -12.42 29.08
N ASP A 151 -2.53 -11.53 28.80
CA ASP A 151 -3.94 -11.91 28.64
C ASP A 151 -4.56 -11.32 27.36
N VAL A 152 -4.76 -12.17 26.34
CA VAL A 152 -5.37 -11.77 25.06
C VAL A 152 -6.89 -11.79 25.21
N GLY A 153 -7.47 -10.60 25.40
CA GLY A 153 -8.89 -10.38 25.62
C GLY A 153 -9.87 -10.90 24.55
N SER A 154 -11.16 -10.86 24.89
CA SER A 154 -12.30 -11.51 24.22
C SER A 154 -12.69 -10.92 22.84
N PHE A 155 -13.41 -11.74 22.08
CA PHE A 155 -13.91 -11.54 20.71
C PHE A 155 -14.82 -10.30 20.58
N LEU A 156 -14.49 -9.39 19.65
CA LEU A 156 -15.37 -8.30 19.23
C LEU A 156 -16.05 -8.71 17.92
N GLY A 157 -17.33 -9.02 18.01
CA GLY A 157 -18.16 -9.34 16.85
C GLY A 157 -18.36 -8.10 15.97
N LEU A 158 -18.26 -8.35 14.65
CA LEU A 158 -18.84 -7.63 13.52
C LEU A 158 -18.80 -6.09 13.60
N LEU A 159 -17.94 -5.51 12.74
CA LEU A 159 -18.24 -4.24 12.08
C LEU A 159 -19.65 -4.37 11.51
N LYS A 160 -20.63 -3.76 12.19
CA LYS A 160 -22.00 -3.68 11.66
C LYS A 160 -21.93 -2.86 10.38
N ASP A 161 -22.49 -3.41 9.32
CA ASP A 161 -22.78 -2.72 8.07
C ASP A 161 -23.48 -1.39 8.38
N GLY A 162 -22.78 -0.29 8.11
CA GLY A 162 -23.36 1.04 8.10
C GLY A 162 -24.08 1.30 6.78
N ALA A 163 -25.23 0.64 6.59
CA ALA A 163 -26.24 1.08 5.66
C ALA A 163 -27.27 1.92 6.44
N GLY A 164 -27.43 3.19 6.03
CA GLY A 164 -28.65 3.97 6.30
C GLY A 164 -28.49 5.21 7.19
N ALA A 165 -28.30 6.36 6.54
CA ALA A 165 -29.22 7.49 6.64
C ALA A 165 -29.21 8.24 5.30
#